data_AF-A0AAN6MVF6-F1
#
_entry.id   AF-A0AAN6MVF6-F1
#
_cell.length_a   1.000
_cell.length_b   1.000
_cell.length_c   1.000
_cell.angle_alpha   90.00
_cell.angle_beta   90.00
_cell.angle_gamma   90.00
#
_symmetry.space_group_name_H-M   'P 1'
#
loop_
_entity.id
_entity.type
_entity.pdbx_description
1 polymer ?
#
loop_
_entity_poly.entity_id
_entity_poly.type
_entity_poly.pdbx_seq_one_letter_code
_entity_poly.pdbx_strand_id
1 'polypeptide(L)' 'GLIGFEMEGAGVWDSFPCVVIKGACDYADSHKTKVWQRYAAATAAVCMKAFL' A
#
# COMPACT_ATOMS: atom_id res chain seq x y z
N GLY A 1 13.00 -4.09 10.42
CA GLY A 1 13.07 -4.94 9.22
C GLY A 1 12.20 -4.33 8.14
N LEU A 2 12.47 -4.64 6.87
CA LEU A 2 11.66 -4.20 5.73
C LEU A 2 10.52 -5.20 5.50
N ILE A 3 9.29 -4.71 5.34
CA ILE A 3 8.08 -5.54 5.19
C ILE A 3 7.30 -5.27 3.88
N GLY A 4 7.74 -4.29 3.07
CA GLY A 4 7.12 -3.94 1.79
C GLY A 4 7.79 -2.74 1.12
N PHE A 5 7.48 -2.54 -0.16
CA PHE A 5 8.01 -1.45 -1.00
C PHE A 5 6.87 -0.69 -1.69
N GLU A 6 7.04 0.61 -1.85
CA GLU A 6 6.09 1.55 -2.44
C GLU A 6 6.76 2.90 -2.72
N MET A 7 6.05 3.89 -3.29
CA MET A 7 6.69 5.14 -3.73
C MET A 7 6.11 6.42 -3.09
N GLU A 8 4.85 6.40 -2.65
CA GLU A 8 4.10 7.61 -2.31
C GLU A 8 4.06 7.89 -0.79
N GLY A 9 3.89 6.86 0.02
CA GLY A 9 3.76 6.93 1.48
C GLY A 9 4.98 7.52 2.16
N ALA A 10 6.18 7.23 1.66
CA ALA A 10 7.43 7.82 2.15
C ALA A 10 7.45 9.36 2.02
N GLY A 11 6.89 9.94 0.95
CA GLY A 11 6.79 11.40 0.83
C GLY A 11 5.71 12.01 1.71
N VAL A 12 4.62 11.26 1.92
CA VAL A 12 3.47 11.71 2.70
C VAL A 12 3.77 11.78 4.19
N TRP A 13 4.43 10.75 4.75
CA TRP A 13 4.70 10.68 6.20
C TRP A 13 5.67 11.77 6.68
N ASP A 14 6.54 12.27 5.79
CA ASP A 14 7.50 13.34 6.09
C ASP A 14 6.79 14.72 6.14
N SER A 15 5.62 14.83 5.49
CA SER A 15 4.92 16.11 5.33
C SER A 15 3.87 16.36 6.42
N PHE A 16 3.22 15.31 6.95
CA PHE A 16 2.23 15.44 8.01
C PHE A 16 2.01 14.12 8.77
N PRO A 17 1.51 14.16 10.03
CA PRO A 17 1.20 12.96 10.79
C PRO A 17 0.16 12.11 10.05
N CYS A 18 0.55 10.90 9.63
CA CYS A 18 -0.32 9.99 8.90
C CYS A 18 -0.11 8.53 9.29
N VAL A 19 -1.12 7.70 9.00
CA VAL A 19 -1.02 6.24 9.04
C VAL A 19 -1.14 5.73 7.60
N VAL A 20 -0.16 4.94 7.15
CA VAL A 20 -0.16 4.38 5.79
C VAL A 20 -0.84 3.00 5.79
N ILE A 21 -1.97 2.89 5.10
CA ILE A 21 -2.68 1.62 4.87
C ILE A 21 -2.48 1.22 3.41
N LYS A 22 -1.86 0.05 3.16
CA LYS A 22 -1.55 -0.47 1.82
C LYS A 22 -1.91 -1.96 1.73
N GLY A 23 -2.33 -2.39 0.54
CA GLY A 23 -2.46 -3.80 0.17
C GLY A 23 -1.29 -4.25 -0.70
N ALA A 24 -0.80 -5.48 -0.50
CA ALA A 24 0.21 -6.08 -1.36
C ALA A 24 -0.41 -6.45 -2.72
N CYS A 25 0.24 -6.07 -3.83
CA CYS A 25 -0.21 -6.39 -5.20
C CYS A 25 0.84 -7.09 -6.05
N ASP A 26 2.10 -7.14 -5.59
CA ASP A 26 3.19 -7.92 -6.17
C ASP A 26 4.25 -8.21 -5.09
N TYR A 27 5.27 -9.00 -5.45
CA TYR A 27 6.35 -9.42 -4.56
C TYR A 27 7.58 -8.50 -4.61
N ALA A 28 7.51 -7.36 -5.31
CA ALA A 28 8.64 -6.47 -5.56
C ALA A 28 9.86 -7.14 -6.23
N ASP A 29 9.64 -8.22 -6.97
CA ASP A 29 10.66 -8.92 -7.76
C ASP A 29 10.57 -8.52 -9.26
N SER A 30 11.26 -9.25 -10.13
CA SER A 30 11.19 -9.03 -11.59
C SER A 30 9.86 -9.44 -12.21
N HIS A 31 9.04 -10.23 -11.51
CA HIS A 31 7.77 -10.77 -12.01
C HIS A 31 6.60 -9.84 -11.67
N LYS A 32 6.76 -8.53 -11.92
CA LYS A 32 5.72 -7.53 -11.65
C LYS A 32 4.46 -7.79 -12.46
N THR A 33 3.32 -7.76 -11.79
CA THR A 33 2.00 -7.88 -12.40
C THR A 33 1.08 -6.78 -11.90
N LYS A 34 0.21 -6.27 -12.78
CA LYS A 34 -0.80 -5.26 -12.42
C LYS A 34 -2.17 -5.86 -12.09
N VAL A 35 -2.32 -7.18 -12.22
CA VAL A 35 -3.61 -7.87 -12.09
C VAL A 35 -4.20 -7.67 -10.69
N TRP A 36 -3.38 -7.71 -9.64
CA TRP A 36 -3.82 -7.63 -8.25
C TRP A 36 -4.02 -6.20 -7.74
N GLN A 37 -3.63 -5.17 -8.49
CA GLN A 37 -3.69 -3.79 -7.99
C GLN A 37 -5.10 -3.35 -7.60
N ARG A 38 -6.12 -3.73 -8.40
CA ARG A 38 -7.52 -3.40 -8.09
C ARG A 38 -8.00 -4.06 -6.80
N TYR A 39 -7.65 -5.33 -6.59
CA TYR A 39 -8.01 -6.07 -5.39
C TYR A 39 -7.28 -5.52 -4.16
N ALA A 40 -5.98 -5.27 -4.26
CA ALA A 40 -5.17 -4.70 -3.19
C ALA A 40 -5.65 -3.30 -2.79
N ALA A 41 -5.98 -2.45 -3.77
CA ALA A 41 -6.53 -1.12 -3.53
C ALA A 41 -7.90 -1.17 -2.85
N ALA A 42 -8.81 -2.04 -3.32
CA ALA A 42 -10.13 -2.21 -2.70
C ALA A 42 -10.00 -2.71 -1.25
N THR A 43 -9.11 -3.67 -0.99
CA THR A 43 -8.87 -4.21 0.35
C THR A 43 -8.29 -3.15 1.29
N ALA A 44 -7.32 -2.36 0.83
CA ALA A 44 -6.75 -1.26 1.59
C ALA A 44 -7.81 -0.19 1.92
N ALA A 45 -8.66 0.17 0.94
CA ALA A 45 -9.73 1.13 1.14
C ALA A 45 -10.80 0.65 2.15
N VAL A 46 -11.18 -0.64 2.09
CA VAL A 46 -12.11 -1.23 3.05
C VAL A 46 -11.49 -1.30 4.45
N CYS A 47 -10.21 -1.66 4.55
CA CYS A 47 -9.48 -1.65 5.82
C CYS A 47 -9.45 -0.24 6.43
N MET A 48 -9.12 0.78 5.63
CA MET A 48 -9.19 2.18 6.04
C MET A 48 -10.60 2.58 6.51
N LYS A 49 -11.64 2.16 5.79
CA LYS A 49 -13.03 2.42 6.19
C LYS A 49 -13.40 1.76 7.53
N ALA A 50 -12.85 0.59 7.83
CA ALA A 50 -13.09 -0.12 9.10
C ALA A 50 -12.24 0.41 10.26
N PHE A 51 -11.11 1.06 9.94
CA PHE A 51 -10.22 1.70 10.90
C PHE A 51 -10.82 3.00 11.48
N LEU A 52 -11.65 3.70 10.70
CA LEU A 52 -12.37 4.91 11.10
C LEU A 52 -13.77 4.60 11.65
#